data_AF-A0A2V5LJD0-F1
#
_entry.id   AF-A0A2V5LJD0-F1
#
_cell.length_a   1.000
_cell.length_b   1.000
_cell.length_c   1.000
_cell.angle_alpha   90.00
_cell.angle_beta   90.00
_cell.angle_gamma   90.00
#
_symmetry.space_group_name_H-M   'P 1'
#
loop_
_entity.id
_entity.type
_entity.pdbx_description
1 polymer ?
#
loop_
_entity_poly.entity_id
_entity_poly.type
_entity_poly.pdbx_seq_one_letter_code
_entity_poly.pdbx_strand_id
1 'polypeptide(L)'
;MMFASFNTKGGKLQIANPEYSDFGPNTALMQSFAVGHNFPTEYPHFSGDRIRYHFLFYFQAGNLEFLGPDPAWSLNLLSITTLVAMLVIVMTLGEVLFNSRAVGRLGSLLFFFFGSLSYVPFLRKQASVRGAFEAITHVREYLPTIF
;
A
#
# COMPACT_ATOMS: atom_id res chain seq x y z
N MET A 1 6.47 -5.06 2.46
CA MET A 1 5.10 -4.56 2.70
C MET A 1 4.18 -4.98 1.56
N MET A 2 4.30 -4.41 0.36
CA MET A 2 3.35 -4.65 -0.76
C MET A 2 3.17 -6.13 -1.14
N PHE A 3 4.25 -6.86 -1.49
CA PHE A 3 4.17 -8.29 -1.81
C PHE A 3 3.89 -9.23 -0.62
N ALA A 4 3.91 -8.72 0.62
CA ALA A 4 3.47 -9.49 1.78
C ALA A 4 1.94 -9.41 1.94
N SER A 5 1.33 -8.30 1.49
CA SER A 5 -0.11 -8.05 1.55
C SER A 5 -0.86 -8.66 0.36
N PHE A 6 -0.29 -8.59 -0.85
CA PHE A 6 -0.89 -9.14 -2.06
C PHE A 6 0.18 -9.74 -2.98
N ASN A 7 0.05 -11.03 -3.30
CA ASN A 7 1.02 -11.77 -4.09
C ASN A 7 0.34 -12.88 -4.92
N THR A 8 1.11 -13.52 -5.80
CA THR A 8 0.66 -14.68 -6.59
C THR A 8 1.59 -15.86 -6.33
N LYS A 9 1.02 -17.04 -6.07
CA LYS A 9 1.80 -18.30 -5.94
C LYS A 9 1.07 -19.44 -6.63
N GLY A 10 1.73 -20.08 -7.60
CA GLY A 10 1.15 -21.20 -8.34
C GLY A 10 -0.15 -20.85 -9.06
N GLY A 11 -0.23 -19.64 -9.64
CA GLY A 11 -1.42 -19.12 -10.33
C GLY A 11 -2.58 -18.73 -9.40
N LYS A 12 -2.39 -18.79 -8.08
CA LYS A 12 -3.39 -18.35 -7.09
C LYS A 12 -2.98 -17.02 -6.48
N LEU A 13 -3.92 -16.09 -6.44
CA LEU A 13 -3.77 -14.85 -5.69
C LEU A 13 -3.75 -15.18 -4.19
N GLN A 14 -2.84 -14.54 -3.49
CA GLN A 14 -2.64 -14.64 -2.05
C GLN A 14 -2.82 -13.25 -1.47
N ILE A 15 -3.77 -13.14 -0.54
CA ILE A 15 -4.05 -11.90 0.18
C ILE A 15 -3.74 -12.15 1.66
N ALA A 16 -3.06 -11.22 2.31
CA ALA A 16 -2.85 -11.27 3.75
C ALA A 16 -4.20 -11.14 4.48
N ASN A 17 -4.39 -11.95 5.53
CA ASN A 17 -5.66 -11.99 6.26
C ASN A 17 -6.20 -10.61 6.70
N PRO A 18 -5.38 -9.66 7.20
CA PRO A 18 -5.86 -8.32 7.59
C PRO A 18 -6.39 -7.49 6.41
N GLU A 19 -5.99 -7.80 5.19
CA GLU A 19 -6.23 -6.98 3.99
C GLU A 19 -7.31 -7.59 3.08
N TYR A 20 -7.87 -8.75 3.44
CA TYR A 20 -8.83 -9.48 2.61
C TYR A 20 -10.07 -8.65 2.26
N SER A 21 -10.62 -7.90 3.23
CA SER A 21 -11.80 -7.07 3.00
C SER A 21 -11.55 -5.90 2.05
N ASP A 22 -10.30 -5.44 1.93
CA ASP A 22 -9.93 -4.37 1.00
C ASP A 22 -9.59 -4.94 -0.38
N PHE A 23 -8.67 -5.92 -0.45
CA PHE A 23 -8.27 -6.51 -1.73
C PHE A 23 -9.39 -7.28 -2.42
N GLY A 24 -10.35 -7.86 -1.70
CA GLY A 24 -11.48 -8.60 -2.30
C GLY A 24 -12.25 -7.77 -3.33
N PRO A 25 -12.95 -6.69 -2.94
CA PRO A 25 -13.70 -5.86 -3.86
C PRO A 25 -12.82 -5.11 -4.87
N ASN A 26 -11.61 -4.69 -4.46
CA ASN A 26 -10.68 -3.93 -5.31
C ASN A 26 -10.04 -4.79 -6.41
N THR A 27 -9.75 -6.06 -6.13
CA THR A 27 -9.26 -7.00 -7.15
C THR A 27 -10.35 -7.26 -8.19
N ALA A 28 -11.61 -7.46 -7.77
CA ALA A 28 -12.72 -7.59 -8.71
C ALA A 28 -12.90 -6.34 -9.59
N LEU A 29 -12.70 -5.14 -9.02
CA LEU A 29 -12.71 -3.89 -9.77
C LEU A 29 -11.61 -3.83 -10.81
N MET A 30 -10.37 -4.16 -10.43
CA MET A 30 -9.24 -4.24 -11.35
C MET A 30 -9.49 -5.26 -12.49
N GLN A 31 -9.98 -6.45 -12.14
CA GLN A 31 -10.33 -7.51 -13.10
C GLN A 31 -11.44 -7.08 -14.06
N SER A 32 -12.42 -6.30 -13.59
CA SER A 32 -13.46 -5.77 -14.47
C SER A 32 -12.89 -4.93 -15.63
N PHE A 33 -11.75 -4.25 -15.41
CA PHE A 33 -11.04 -3.53 -16.46
C PHE A 33 -10.15 -4.45 -17.30
N ALA A 34 -9.38 -5.33 -16.65
CA ALA A 34 -8.41 -6.20 -17.34
C ALA A 34 -9.07 -7.21 -18.28
N VAL A 35 -10.16 -7.86 -17.83
CA VAL A 35 -10.84 -8.93 -18.57
C VAL A 35 -12.31 -8.62 -18.87
N GLY A 36 -12.95 -7.76 -18.07
CA GLY A 36 -14.39 -7.50 -18.17
C GLY A 36 -14.79 -6.40 -19.16
N HIS A 37 -13.82 -5.71 -19.79
CA HIS A 37 -14.05 -4.59 -20.69
C HIS A 37 -15.02 -3.54 -20.11
N ASN A 38 -14.86 -3.19 -18.83
CA ASN A 38 -15.78 -2.36 -18.06
C ASN A 38 -15.78 -0.87 -18.47
N PHE A 39 -16.29 -0.60 -19.68
CA PHE A 39 -16.56 0.71 -20.25
C PHE A 39 -17.92 0.71 -20.96
N PRO A 40 -18.87 1.59 -20.58
CA PRO A 40 -18.80 2.59 -19.50
C PRO A 40 -18.59 1.96 -18.11
N THR A 41 -17.97 2.70 -17.20
CA THR A 41 -17.46 2.14 -15.93
C THR A 41 -18.57 1.87 -14.91
N GLU A 42 -18.75 0.61 -14.53
CA GLU A 42 -19.76 0.12 -13.57
C GLU A 42 -19.14 -0.66 -12.40
N TYR A 43 -19.84 -0.75 -11.28
CA TYR A 43 -19.40 -1.60 -10.17
C TYR A 43 -19.56 -3.08 -10.56
N PRO A 44 -18.51 -3.92 -10.44
CA PRO A 44 -18.65 -5.36 -10.73
C PRO A 44 -19.55 -6.08 -9.72
N HIS A 45 -19.83 -5.45 -8.58
CA HIS A 45 -20.65 -5.99 -7.49
C HIS A 45 -22.11 -5.57 -7.56
N PHE A 46 -22.44 -4.52 -8.33
CA PHE A 46 -23.78 -3.93 -8.42
C PHE A 46 -24.12 -3.64 -9.88
N SER A 47 -25.10 -4.36 -10.43
CA SER A 47 -25.48 -4.24 -11.83
C SER A 47 -26.04 -2.85 -12.17
N GLY A 48 -25.53 -2.21 -13.23
CA GLY A 48 -26.07 -0.95 -13.77
C GLY A 48 -25.69 0.30 -12.99
N ASP A 49 -24.96 0.17 -11.88
CA ASP A 49 -24.49 1.30 -11.09
C ASP A 49 -23.09 1.73 -11.50
N ARG A 50 -22.94 3.01 -11.87
CA ARG A 50 -21.64 3.58 -12.21
C ARG A 50 -20.74 3.69 -10.99
N ILE A 51 -19.43 3.50 -11.21
CA ILE A 51 -18.44 3.68 -10.15
C ILE A 51 -18.40 5.15 -9.70
N ARG A 52 -18.60 5.39 -8.40
CA ARG A 52 -18.55 6.75 -7.80
C ARG A 52 -17.25 7.01 -7.04
N TYR A 53 -16.60 5.95 -6.58
CA TYR A 53 -15.35 6.02 -5.84
C TYR A 53 -14.14 6.12 -6.79
N HIS A 54 -12.98 6.51 -6.26
CA HIS A 54 -11.75 6.70 -7.03
C HIS A 54 -11.26 5.38 -7.66
N PHE A 55 -11.61 5.12 -8.92
CA PHE A 55 -11.28 3.86 -9.61
C PHE A 55 -10.01 3.94 -10.48
N LEU A 56 -9.47 5.14 -10.71
CA LEU A 56 -8.39 5.36 -11.68
C LEU A 56 -7.15 4.49 -11.42
N PHE A 57 -6.82 4.29 -10.14
CA PHE A 57 -5.71 3.42 -9.75
C PHE A 57 -5.93 1.98 -10.19
N TYR A 58 -7.12 1.42 -9.93
CA TYR A 58 -7.47 0.05 -10.32
C TYR A 58 -7.68 -0.10 -11.83
N PHE A 59 -8.13 0.95 -12.51
CA PHE A 59 -8.14 1.00 -13.96
C PHE A 59 -6.73 0.93 -14.55
N GLN A 60 -5.77 1.68 -14.01
CA GLN A 60 -4.37 1.62 -14.43
C GLN A 60 -3.75 0.26 -14.14
N ALA A 61 -4.02 -0.32 -12.97
CA ALA A 61 -3.55 -1.66 -12.62
C ALA A 61 -4.17 -2.73 -13.54
N GLY A 62 -5.46 -2.62 -13.88
CA GLY A 62 -6.14 -3.53 -14.81
C GLY A 62 -5.62 -3.41 -16.24
N ASN A 63 -5.30 -2.19 -16.70
CA ASN A 63 -4.63 -2.00 -17.99
C ASN A 63 -3.21 -2.59 -17.99
N LEU A 64 -2.48 -2.46 -16.88
CA LEU A 64 -1.17 -3.06 -16.77
C LEU A 64 -1.30 -4.58 -16.86
N GLU A 65 -2.27 -5.19 -16.17
CA GLU A 65 -2.55 -6.63 -16.26
C GLU A 65 -2.92 -7.07 -17.67
N PHE A 66 -3.77 -6.28 -18.37
CA PHE A 66 -4.11 -6.51 -19.77
C PHE A 66 -2.86 -6.57 -20.68
N LEU A 67 -1.77 -5.87 -20.33
CA LEU A 67 -0.50 -5.91 -21.06
C LEU A 67 0.36 -7.15 -20.76
N GLY A 68 0.00 -7.97 -19.77
CA GLY A 68 0.60 -9.29 -19.56
C GLY A 68 1.10 -9.68 -18.15
N PRO A 69 1.46 -8.77 -17.21
CA PRO A 69 1.78 -9.16 -15.84
C PRO A 69 0.55 -9.72 -15.11
N ASP A 70 0.74 -10.58 -14.12
CA ASP A 70 -0.37 -11.07 -13.31
C ASP A 70 -0.95 -9.96 -12.40
N PRO A 71 -2.16 -10.16 -11.83
CA PRO A 71 -2.85 -9.17 -11.02
C PRO A 71 -2.01 -8.59 -9.88
N ALA A 72 -1.23 -9.43 -9.19
CA ALA A 72 -0.43 -8.99 -8.06
C ALA A 72 0.74 -8.13 -8.50
N TRP A 73 1.43 -8.52 -9.57
CA TRP A 73 2.52 -7.70 -10.11
C TRP A 73 2.00 -6.37 -10.67
N SER A 74 0.86 -6.37 -11.34
CA SER A 74 0.26 -5.15 -11.90
C SER A 74 -0.05 -4.13 -10.79
N LEU A 75 -0.71 -4.57 -9.73
CA LEU A 75 -1.03 -3.72 -8.59
C LEU A 75 0.23 -3.27 -7.84
N ASN A 76 1.15 -4.20 -7.55
CA ASN A 76 2.34 -3.88 -6.76
C ASN A 76 3.32 -2.98 -7.53
N LEU A 77 3.50 -3.18 -8.83
CA LEU A 77 4.38 -2.32 -9.65
C LEU A 77 3.82 -0.90 -9.72
N LEU A 78 2.51 -0.75 -9.93
CA LEU A 78 1.87 0.56 -9.90
C LEU A 78 2.01 1.21 -8.52
N SER A 79 1.81 0.45 -7.44
CA SER A 79 1.99 0.93 -6.05
C SER A 79 3.41 1.40 -5.75
N ILE A 80 4.42 0.66 -6.20
CA ILE A 80 5.84 1.05 -6.03
C ILE A 80 6.10 2.34 -6.80
N THR A 81 5.60 2.43 -8.04
CA THR A 81 5.79 3.60 -8.90
C THR A 81 5.16 4.85 -8.28
N THR A 82 3.92 4.75 -7.79
CA THR A 82 3.23 5.88 -7.15
C THR A 82 3.86 6.26 -5.81
N LEU A 83 4.34 5.29 -5.03
CA LEU A 83 5.11 5.56 -3.81
C LEU A 83 6.40 6.31 -4.12
N VAL A 84 7.18 5.87 -5.10
CA VAL A 84 8.42 6.55 -5.51
C VAL A 84 8.12 7.97 -5.99
N ALA A 85 7.09 8.15 -6.82
CA ALA A 85 6.66 9.47 -7.27
C ALA A 85 6.27 10.39 -6.09
N MET A 86 5.51 9.87 -5.12
CA MET A 86 5.17 10.61 -3.90
C MET A 86 6.42 10.99 -3.09
N LEU A 87 7.37 10.06 -2.92
CA LEU A 87 8.61 10.33 -2.18
C LEU A 87 9.46 11.41 -2.85
N VAL A 88 9.49 11.45 -4.19
CA VAL A 88 10.14 12.52 -4.96
C VAL A 88 9.44 13.85 -4.70
N ILE A 89 8.10 13.90 -4.79
CA ILE A 89 7.33 15.11 -4.51
C ILE A 89 7.61 15.64 -3.09
N VAL A 90 7.60 14.77 -2.08
CA VAL A 90 7.91 15.14 -0.69
C VAL A 90 9.34 15.68 -0.57
N MET A 91 10.31 15.05 -1.24
CA MET A 91 11.70 15.50 -1.21
C MET A 91 11.84 16.89 -1.82
N THR A 92 11.24 17.10 -3.00
CA THR A 92 11.22 18.39 -3.69
C THR A 92 10.50 19.45 -2.87
N LEU A 93 9.35 19.11 -2.27
CA LEU A 93 8.59 20.03 -1.43
C LEU A 93 9.42 20.49 -0.22
N GLY A 94 10.09 19.56 0.47
CA GLY A 94 10.97 19.92 1.59
C GLY A 94 12.18 20.76 1.16
N GLU A 95 12.78 20.47 0.00
CA GLU A 95 13.86 21.31 -0.54
C GLU A 95 13.37 22.73 -0.86
N VAL A 96 12.21 22.89 -1.48
CA VAL A 96 11.63 24.19 -1.84
C VAL A 96 11.24 25.01 -0.60
N LEU A 97 10.61 24.39 0.40
CA LEU A 97 10.13 25.11 1.59
C LEU A 97 11.26 25.53 2.53
N PHE A 98 12.31 24.72 2.66
CA PHE A 98 13.37 24.92 3.65
C PHE A 98 14.73 25.27 3.03
N ASN A 99 14.79 25.39 1.70
CA ASN A 99 16.04 25.56 0.93
C ASN A 99 17.11 24.51 1.32
N SER A 100 16.67 23.27 1.60
CA SER A 100 17.52 22.22 2.15
C SER A 100 17.14 20.83 1.65
N ARG A 101 18.05 20.24 0.86
CA ARG A 101 17.96 18.83 0.40
C ARG A 101 17.92 17.84 1.55
N ALA A 102 18.60 18.14 2.65
CA ALA A 102 18.62 17.27 3.82
C ALA A 102 17.22 17.19 4.44
N VAL A 103 16.51 18.31 4.52
CA VAL A 103 15.13 18.35 5.05
C VAL A 103 14.17 17.59 4.14
N GLY A 104 14.26 17.78 2.81
CA GLY A 104 13.48 17.00 1.85
C GLY A 104 13.70 15.49 1.98
N ARG A 105 14.97 15.06 2.03
CA ARG A 105 15.34 13.64 2.20
C ARG A 105 14.84 13.06 3.51
N LEU A 106 14.97 13.81 4.61
CA LEU A 106 14.44 13.41 5.91
C LEU A 106 12.92 13.27 5.86
N GLY A 107 12.23 14.22 5.22
CA GLY A 107 10.78 14.17 5.02
C GLY A 107 10.33 12.89 4.30
N SER A 108 10.96 12.55 3.18
CA SER A 108 10.65 11.30 2.45
C SER A 108 11.01 10.05 3.27
N LEU A 109 12.11 10.07 4.02
CA LEU A 109 12.51 8.96 4.90
C LEU A 109 11.45 8.67 5.97
N LEU A 110 10.80 9.71 6.52
CA LEU A 110 9.79 9.56 7.57
C LEU A 110 8.55 8.75 7.11
N PHE A 111 8.24 8.69 5.80
CA PHE A 111 7.10 7.91 5.28
C PHE A 111 7.28 6.38 5.40
N PHE A 112 8.49 5.90 5.67
CA PHE A 112 8.73 4.47 5.94
C PHE A 112 8.43 4.08 7.39
N PHE A 113 8.14 5.05 8.25
CA PHE A 113 7.79 4.82 9.65
C PHE A 113 6.29 4.92 9.86
N PHE A 114 5.79 4.20 10.85
CA PHE A 114 4.37 4.18 11.17
C PHE A 114 3.93 5.55 11.70
N GLY A 115 2.82 6.08 11.19
CA GLY A 115 2.31 7.39 11.59
C GLY A 115 1.77 7.47 13.02
N SER A 116 1.56 6.31 13.68
CA SER A 116 1.10 6.28 15.06
C SER A 116 2.26 6.21 16.05
N LEU A 117 2.08 6.83 17.21
CA LEU A 117 3.00 6.70 18.35
C LEU A 117 2.78 5.43 19.18
N SER A 118 2.08 4.41 18.65
CA SER A 118 1.81 3.14 19.36
C SER A 118 3.09 2.40 19.77
N TYR A 119 4.21 2.66 19.09
CA TYR A 119 5.51 2.13 19.45
C TYR A 119 6.11 2.77 20.72
N VAL A 120 5.67 3.97 21.11
CA VAL A 120 6.24 4.68 22.27
C VAL A 120 5.98 3.93 23.58
N PRO A 121 4.74 3.53 23.92
CA PRO A 121 4.50 2.68 25.10
C PRO A 121 5.25 1.35 25.04
N PHE A 122 5.38 0.74 23.86
CA PHE A 122 6.09 -0.52 23.67
C PHE A 122 7.59 -0.38 23.97
N LEU A 123 8.24 0.67 23.45
CA LEU A 123 9.67 0.94 23.68
C LEU A 123 9.95 1.35 25.12
N ARG A 124 9.05 2.11 25.76
CA ARG A 124 9.18 2.49 27.18
C ARG A 124 9.18 1.30 28.15
N LYS A 125 8.60 0.16 27.76
CA LYS A 125 8.60 -1.07 28.56
C LYS A 125 9.91 -1.85 28.48
N GLN A 126 10.82 -1.49 27.58
CA GLN A 126 12.05 -2.24 27.36
C GLN A 126 13.16 -1.76 28.29
N ALA A 127 13.88 -2.69 28.91
CA ALA A 127 14.94 -2.38 29.88
C ALA A 127 16.21 -1.80 29.23
N SER A 128 16.41 -2.00 27.92
CA SER A 128 17.56 -1.47 27.18
C SER A 128 17.27 -1.39 25.69
N VAL A 129 18.12 -0.66 24.95
CA VAL A 129 18.06 -0.56 23.49
C VAL A 129 18.21 -1.94 22.83
N ARG A 130 19.14 -2.77 23.32
CA ARG A 130 19.32 -4.13 22.83
C ARG A 130 18.07 -4.99 23.09
N GLY A 131 17.50 -4.89 24.29
CA GLY A 131 16.24 -5.56 24.62
C GLY A 131 15.08 -5.11 23.73
N ALA A 132 15.05 -3.83 23.33
CA ALA A 132 14.05 -3.34 22.38
C ALA A 132 14.20 -3.94 20.99
N PHE A 133 15.44 -4.06 20.47
CA PHE A 133 15.68 -4.74 19.20
C PHE A 133 15.28 -6.22 19.25
N GLU A 134 15.66 -6.93 20.31
CA GLU A 134 15.26 -8.33 20.51
C GLU A 134 13.73 -8.45 20.60
N ALA A 135 13.06 -7.58 21.36
CA ALA A 135 11.61 -7.56 21.48
C ALA A 135 10.92 -7.36 20.12
N ILE A 136 11.40 -6.44 19.27
CA ILE A 136 10.86 -6.21 17.92
C ILE A 136 10.88 -7.50 17.09
N THR A 137 11.94 -8.32 17.19
CA THR A 137 12.02 -9.59 16.44
C THR A 137 11.03 -10.64 16.92
N HIS A 138 10.44 -10.46 18.09
CA HIS A 138 9.47 -11.39 18.69
C HIS A 138 8.03 -10.88 18.64
N VAL A 139 7.81 -9.63 18.21
CA VAL A 139 6.46 -9.11 17.98
C VAL A 139 5.82 -9.86 16.81
N ARG A 140 4.78 -10.65 17.10
CA ARG A 140 3.99 -11.39 16.11
C ARG A 140 2.62 -10.78 15.85
N GLU A 141 2.20 -9.86 16.70
CA GLU A 141 0.89 -9.20 16.66
C GLU A 141 1.06 -7.68 16.57
N TYR A 142 0.01 -6.98 16.13
CA TYR A 142 0.03 -5.53 16.08
C TYR A 142 0.13 -4.94 17.49
N LEU A 143 0.91 -3.86 17.63
CA LEU A 143 0.95 -3.12 18.87
C LEU A 143 -0.43 -2.48 19.10
N PRO A 144 -1.01 -2.62 20.32
CA PRO A 144 -2.30 -2.01 20.61
C PRO A 144 -2.20 -0.50 20.39
N THR A 145 -3.16 0.05 19.67
CA THR A 145 -3.31 1.49 19.51
C THR A 145 -3.71 2.11 20.84
N ILE A 146 -3.29 3.35 21.07
CA ILE A 146 -3.63 4.12 22.29
C ILE A 146 -5.08 4.65 22.21
N PHE A 147 -5.90 4.09 21.32
CA PHE A 147 -7.30 4.42 21.08
C PHE A 147 -8.11 3.13 21.09
#